data_AF-A0A9W9NFE7-F1
#
_entry.id   AF-A0A9W9NFE7-F1
#
_cell.length_a   1.000
_cell.length_b   1.000
_cell.length_c   1.000
_cell.angle_alpha   90.00
_cell.angle_beta   90.00
_cell.angle_gamma   90.00
#
_symmetry.space_group_name_H-M   'P 1'
#
loop_
_entity.id
_entity.type
_entity.pdbx_description
1 polymer ?
#
loop_
_entity_poly.entity_id
_entity_poly.type
_entity_poly.pdbx_seq_one_letter_code
_entity_poly.pdbx_strand_id
1 'polypeptide(L)'
;MTSDDNYAVFRECLSSAIVARSEDKPNTAKRRQKPKRNGRKDATKSLEIATVYTRADPEDLAEFIDFIASETFASFPRDLQTLSYAAIQHDAHLATLYVPPDTDTPLPRNTLDTLCTVIPLDVTDSLTVYGILPAADDFPEFLSPVFTEYITSVTSGPPAWSNTRTDACEICERDWIPLSYHHLIPRGVHAKVIKKGWHDEWMLNSVAWLCRACHSFVHRMASNEELAREWFTVERICEREDVQDWAKWVGRVRWKAK
;
A
#
# COMPACT_ATOMS: atom_id res chain seq x y z
N MET A 1 3.07 8.90 5.10
CA MET A 1 2.63 8.53 3.74
C MET A 1 2.27 9.81 3.02
N THR A 2 2.88 9.99 1.85
CA THR A 2 2.55 11.06 0.91
C THR A 2 1.43 10.61 -0.03
N SER A 3 0.87 11.52 -0.81
CA SER A 3 -0.11 11.17 -1.86
C SER A 3 0.47 10.15 -2.86
N ASP A 4 1.79 10.16 -3.09
CA ASP A 4 2.46 9.26 -4.03
C ASP A 4 2.59 7.84 -3.45
N ASP A 5 2.87 7.73 -2.14
CA ASP A 5 2.86 6.43 -1.44
C ASP A 5 1.46 5.80 -1.47
N ASN A 6 0.43 6.62 -1.25
CA ASN A 6 -0.95 6.19 -1.26
C ASN A 6 -1.40 5.74 -2.66
N TYR A 7 -0.96 6.44 -3.72
CA TYR A 7 -1.20 6.01 -5.10
C TYR A 7 -0.63 4.61 -5.35
N ALA A 8 0.60 4.34 -4.90
CA ALA A 8 1.22 3.03 -5.07
C ALA A 8 0.43 1.91 -4.36
N VAL A 9 -0.06 2.15 -3.14
CA VAL A 9 -0.93 1.21 -2.42
C VAL A 9 -2.25 0.98 -3.17
N PHE A 10 -2.92 2.06 -3.60
CA PHE A 10 -4.18 1.95 -4.34
C PHE A 10 -4.01 1.16 -5.65
N ARG A 11 -2.95 1.45 -6.41
CA ARG A 11 -2.61 0.75 -7.65
C ARG A 11 -2.45 -0.75 -7.43
N GLU A 12 -1.81 -1.16 -6.33
CA GLU A 12 -1.62 -2.58 -6.01
C GLU A 12 -2.95 -3.28 -5.67
N CYS A 13 -3.81 -2.64 -4.87
CA CYS A 13 -5.16 -3.16 -4.57
C CYS A 13 -5.99 -3.31 -5.86
N LEU A 14 -5.94 -2.30 -6.73
CA LEU A 14 -6.66 -2.31 -8.01
C LEU A 14 -6.12 -3.39 -8.96
N SER A 15 -4.79 -3.51 -9.08
CA SER A 15 -4.11 -4.54 -9.87
C SER A 15 -4.60 -5.93 -9.45
N SER A 16 -4.58 -6.22 -8.15
CA SER A 16 -5.05 -7.49 -7.59
C SER A 16 -6.51 -7.78 -7.94
N ALA A 17 -7.39 -6.78 -7.86
CA ALA A 17 -8.80 -6.93 -8.22
C ALA A 17 -9.02 -7.17 -9.73
N ILE A 18 -8.27 -6.48 -10.61
CA ILE A 18 -8.32 -6.68 -12.07
C ILE A 18 -7.85 -8.09 -12.43
N VAL A 19 -6.72 -8.52 -11.87
CA VAL A 19 -6.16 -9.86 -12.10
C VAL A 19 -7.14 -10.95 -11.65
N ALA A 20 -7.70 -10.85 -10.45
CA ALA A 20 -8.68 -11.83 -9.94
C ALA A 20 -9.90 -11.97 -10.87
N ARG A 21 -10.46 -10.86 -11.37
CA ARG A 21 -11.59 -10.86 -12.31
C ARG A 21 -11.22 -11.42 -13.69
N SER A 22 -9.96 -11.30 -14.10
CA SER A 22 -9.50 -11.84 -15.37
C SER A 22 -9.37 -13.37 -15.33
N GLU A 23 -9.01 -13.94 -14.18
CA GLU A 23 -8.84 -15.38 -13.97
C GLU A 23 -10.18 -16.12 -13.76
N ASP A 24 -11.17 -15.46 -13.16
CA ASP A 24 -12.51 -16.02 -12.92
C ASP A 24 -13.37 -16.21 -14.20
N LYS A 25 -12.86 -15.82 -15.38
CA LYS A 25 -13.53 -16.12 -16.65
C LYS A 25 -13.54 -17.65 -16.84
N PRO A 26 -14.73 -18.30 -16.93
CA PRO A 26 -14.80 -19.74 -17.12
C PRO A 26 -14.09 -20.10 -18.42
N ASN A 27 -13.01 -20.85 -18.29
CA ASN A 27 -12.23 -21.41 -19.38
C ASN A 27 -13.20 -22.23 -20.25
N THR A 28 -13.68 -21.65 -21.36
CA THR A 28 -14.64 -22.34 -22.22
C THR A 28 -13.94 -23.59 -22.77
N ALA A 29 -14.41 -24.73 -22.26
CA ALA A 29 -13.85 -26.04 -22.52
C ALA A 29 -13.56 -26.26 -24.00
N LYS A 30 -12.37 -26.81 -24.29
CA LYS A 30 -11.98 -27.38 -25.58
C LYS A 30 -13.11 -28.26 -26.14
N ARG A 31 -13.97 -27.68 -26.98
CA ARG A 31 -15.06 -28.40 -27.64
C ARG A 31 -14.46 -29.14 -28.83
N ARG A 32 -14.21 -30.44 -28.67
CA ARG A 32 -13.83 -31.38 -29.74
C ARG A 32 -14.71 -31.15 -30.97
N GLN A 33 -14.09 -30.80 -32.10
CA GLN A 33 -14.76 -30.67 -33.38
C GLN A 33 -15.35 -32.02 -33.82
N LYS A 34 -16.65 -32.03 -34.14
CA LYS A 34 -17.29 -32.98 -35.06
C LYS A 34 -17.95 -32.18 -36.20
N PRO A 35 -17.96 -32.68 -37.45
CA PRO A 35 -18.23 -31.84 -38.60
C PRO A 35 -19.73 -31.64 -38.90
N LYS A 36 -20.08 -30.36 -39.07
CA LYS A 36 -20.94 -29.73 -40.11
C LYS A 36 -22.35 -30.26 -40.40
N ARG A 37 -23.37 -29.41 -40.19
CA ARG A 37 -24.45 -29.16 -41.17
C ARG A 37 -25.07 -27.76 -41.04
N ASN A 38 -25.41 -27.21 -42.20
CA ASN A 38 -25.80 -25.83 -42.53
C ASN A 38 -26.88 -25.16 -41.66
N GLY A 39 -26.68 -23.86 -41.40
CA GLY A 39 -27.72 -22.90 -41.05
C GLY A 39 -27.15 -21.48 -40.91
N ARG A 40 -27.48 -20.59 -41.86
CA ARG A 40 -27.19 -19.14 -41.81
C ARG A 40 -27.88 -18.48 -40.61
N LYS A 41 -27.19 -17.60 -39.88
CA LYS A 41 -27.61 -16.21 -39.55
C LYS A 41 -26.60 -15.50 -38.64
N ASP A 42 -26.50 -14.18 -38.85
CA ASP A 42 -25.65 -13.18 -38.22
C ASP A 42 -25.37 -13.35 -36.72
N ALA A 43 -24.08 -13.42 -36.38
CA ALA A 43 -23.55 -13.13 -35.04
C ALA A 43 -22.01 -13.06 -35.14
N THR A 44 -21.46 -11.96 -35.68
CA THR A 44 -20.01 -11.88 -35.95
C THR A 44 -19.38 -10.56 -35.51
N LYS A 45 -19.93 -9.90 -34.48
CA LYS A 45 -19.30 -8.67 -33.93
C LYS A 45 -18.98 -8.75 -32.43
N SER A 46 -19.67 -9.60 -31.68
CA SER A 46 -19.44 -9.76 -30.22
C SER A 46 -18.39 -10.82 -29.87
N LEU A 47 -18.05 -11.72 -30.82
CA LEU A 47 -17.06 -12.79 -30.63
C LEU A 47 -15.62 -12.35 -30.94
N GLU A 48 -15.42 -11.28 -31.70
CA GLU A 48 -14.10 -10.76 -32.04
C GLU A 48 -13.49 -9.94 -30.89
N ILE A 49 -14.30 -9.23 -30.09
CA ILE A 49 -13.82 -8.46 -28.94
C ILE A 49 -13.37 -9.39 -27.80
N ALA A 50 -14.09 -10.50 -27.59
CA ALA A 50 -13.76 -11.49 -26.56
C ALA A 50 -12.51 -12.33 -26.89
N THR A 51 -12.03 -12.33 -28.15
CA THR A 51 -10.89 -13.17 -28.59
C THR A 51 -9.55 -12.46 -28.56
N VAL A 52 -9.49 -11.13 -28.41
CA VAL A 52 -8.22 -10.37 -28.34
C VAL A 52 -7.46 -10.66 -27.04
N TYR A 53 -8.15 -10.85 -25.91
CA TYR A 53 -7.49 -10.95 -24.60
C TYR A 53 -7.06 -12.35 -24.15
N THR A 54 -7.20 -13.37 -25.00
CA THR A 54 -6.60 -14.68 -24.66
C THR A 54 -5.07 -14.69 -24.74
N ARG A 55 -4.45 -13.55 -25.11
CA ARG A 55 -3.01 -13.25 -25.03
C ARG A 55 -2.76 -11.74 -24.85
N ALA A 56 -3.28 -11.11 -23.79
CA ALA A 56 -2.78 -9.79 -23.43
C ALA A 56 -1.28 -9.92 -23.09
N ASP A 57 -0.43 -9.09 -23.70
CA ASP A 57 0.96 -8.97 -23.27
C ASP A 57 0.96 -8.50 -21.81
N PRO A 58 1.79 -9.08 -20.90
CA PRO A 58 1.97 -8.52 -19.57
C PRO A 58 2.26 -7.01 -19.55
N GLU A 59 2.91 -6.50 -20.59
CA GLU A 59 3.17 -5.05 -20.75
C GLU A 59 1.87 -4.27 -21.01
N ASP A 60 1.02 -4.74 -21.93
CA ASP A 60 -0.29 -4.14 -22.21
C ASP A 60 -1.20 -4.12 -20.97
N LEU A 61 -1.16 -5.19 -20.16
CA LEU A 61 -1.94 -5.26 -18.92
C LEU A 61 -1.43 -4.27 -17.86
N ALA A 62 -0.12 -4.09 -17.76
CA ALA A 62 0.48 -3.13 -16.84
C ALA A 62 0.10 -1.68 -17.22
N GLU A 63 0.19 -1.33 -18.51
CA GLU A 63 -0.22 -0.02 -19.01
C GLU A 63 -1.73 0.23 -18.78
N PHE A 64 -2.55 -0.80 -18.97
CA PHE A 64 -3.98 -0.72 -18.67
C PHE A 64 -4.25 -0.45 -17.18
N ILE A 65 -3.58 -1.19 -16.29
CA ILE A 65 -3.69 -0.98 -14.83
C ILE A 65 -3.24 0.44 -14.46
N ASP A 66 -2.13 0.92 -15.04
CA ASP A 66 -1.62 2.28 -14.80
C ASP A 66 -2.63 3.36 -15.22
N PHE A 67 -3.25 3.18 -16.39
CA PHE A 67 -4.30 4.09 -16.86
C PHE A 67 -5.49 4.13 -15.90
N ILE A 68 -6.06 2.96 -15.54
CA ILE A 68 -7.21 2.91 -14.62
C ILE A 68 -6.83 3.46 -13.25
N ALA A 69 -5.66 3.11 -12.72
CA ALA A 69 -5.20 3.56 -11.40
C ALA A 69 -5.02 5.08 -11.36
N SER A 70 -4.35 5.65 -12.35
CA SER A 70 -4.05 7.09 -12.41
C SER A 70 -5.30 7.94 -12.54
N GLU A 71 -6.19 7.62 -13.48
CA GLU A 71 -7.45 8.36 -13.68
C GLU A 71 -8.38 8.24 -12.46
N THR A 72 -8.49 7.05 -11.88
CA THR A 72 -9.33 6.81 -10.72
C THR A 72 -8.81 7.57 -9.49
N PHE A 73 -7.51 7.42 -9.17
CA PHE A 73 -6.91 8.04 -8.00
C PHE A 73 -6.87 9.58 -8.08
N ALA A 74 -6.57 10.12 -9.27
CA ALA A 74 -6.59 11.57 -9.51
C ALA A 74 -7.97 12.20 -9.27
N SER A 75 -9.03 11.41 -9.45
CA SER A 75 -10.43 11.83 -9.26
C SER A 75 -10.91 11.78 -7.81
N PHE A 76 -10.14 11.15 -6.90
CA PHE A 76 -10.50 11.07 -5.49
C PHE A 76 -10.49 12.45 -4.81
N PRO A 77 -11.34 12.67 -3.78
CA PRO A 77 -11.17 13.78 -2.87
C PRO A 77 -9.77 13.81 -2.26
N ARG A 78 -9.23 15.01 -2.02
CA ARG A 78 -7.88 15.18 -1.44
C ARG A 78 -7.70 14.40 -0.14
N ASP A 79 -8.72 14.39 0.72
CA ASP A 79 -8.67 13.70 2.00
C ASP A 79 -8.47 12.18 1.83
N LEU A 80 -9.03 11.58 0.77
CA LEU A 80 -8.85 10.17 0.44
C LEU A 80 -7.48 9.90 -0.21
N GLN A 81 -6.97 10.82 -1.02
CA GLN A 81 -5.63 10.72 -1.62
C GLN A 81 -4.52 10.78 -0.57
N THR A 82 -4.70 11.57 0.49
CA THR A 82 -3.72 11.73 1.58
C THR A 82 -4.13 11.03 2.88
N LEU A 83 -5.12 10.15 2.82
CA LEU A 83 -5.62 9.44 3.98
C LEU A 83 -4.49 8.65 4.64
N SER A 84 -4.43 8.69 5.97
CA SER A 84 -3.42 7.98 6.73
C SER A 84 -3.91 7.70 8.13
N TYR A 85 -3.25 6.80 8.85
CA TYR A 85 -3.50 6.60 10.27
C TYR A 85 -3.45 7.93 11.06
N ALA A 86 -2.46 8.78 10.79
CA ALA A 86 -2.35 10.09 11.43
C ALA A 86 -3.56 10.98 11.11
N ALA A 87 -3.99 11.04 9.84
CA ALA A 87 -5.13 11.86 9.44
C ALA A 87 -6.42 11.47 10.17
N ILE A 88 -6.69 10.17 10.34
CA ILE A 88 -7.88 9.71 11.06
C ILE A 88 -7.79 9.89 12.59
N GLN A 89 -6.57 9.99 13.16
CA GLN A 89 -6.40 10.34 14.57
C GLN A 89 -6.65 11.83 14.82
N HIS A 90 -6.31 12.69 13.84
CA HIS A 90 -6.45 14.14 13.94
C HIS A 90 -7.82 14.66 13.49
N ASP A 91 -8.54 13.89 12.68
CA ASP A 91 -9.89 14.23 12.23
C ASP A 91 -10.87 13.04 12.36
N ALA A 92 -11.75 13.12 13.36
CA ALA A 92 -12.77 12.12 13.63
C ALA A 92 -13.82 12.00 12.50
N HIS A 93 -13.98 13.03 11.67
CA HIS A 93 -14.87 12.97 10.51
C HIS A 93 -14.32 12.02 9.45
N LEU A 94 -13.01 12.07 9.17
CA LEU A 94 -12.35 11.14 8.24
C LEU A 94 -12.48 9.69 8.71
N ALA A 95 -12.30 9.45 10.01
CA ALA A 95 -12.52 8.13 10.59
C ALA A 95 -13.96 7.64 10.37
N THR A 96 -14.96 8.50 10.62
CA THR A 96 -16.37 8.15 10.45
C THR A 96 -16.76 7.93 8.98
N LEU A 97 -16.15 8.70 8.07
CA LEU A 97 -16.49 8.68 6.65
C LEU A 97 -15.87 7.48 5.91
N TYR A 98 -14.61 7.17 6.23
CA TYR A 98 -13.81 6.22 5.46
C TYR A 98 -13.51 4.91 6.19
N VAL A 99 -13.42 4.90 7.53
CA VAL A 99 -12.98 3.72 8.28
C VAL A 99 -14.19 2.93 8.76
N PRO A 100 -14.44 1.72 8.19
CA PRO A 100 -15.50 0.86 8.67
C PRO A 100 -15.21 0.31 10.08
N PRO A 101 -16.24 -0.13 10.83
CA PRO A 101 -16.10 -0.58 12.21
C PRO A 101 -15.26 -1.85 12.38
N ASP A 102 -15.17 -2.68 11.35
CA ASP A 102 -14.28 -3.83 11.26
C ASP A 102 -13.70 -3.96 9.84
N THR A 103 -12.66 -4.78 9.69
CA THR A 103 -11.94 -4.97 8.42
C THR A 103 -12.75 -5.68 7.33
N ASP A 104 -13.80 -6.40 7.73
CA ASP A 104 -14.64 -7.20 6.83
C ASP A 104 -15.86 -6.40 6.34
N THR A 105 -16.17 -5.25 6.96
CA THR A 105 -17.27 -4.39 6.58
C THR A 105 -16.85 -3.46 5.43
N PRO A 106 -17.56 -3.50 4.29
CA PRO A 106 -17.30 -2.57 3.19
C PRO A 106 -17.65 -1.13 3.57
N LEU A 107 -17.17 -0.17 2.77
CA LEU A 107 -17.59 1.22 2.89
C LEU A 107 -19.12 1.38 2.83
N PRO A 108 -19.69 2.35 3.58
CA PRO A 108 -21.10 2.70 3.45
C PRO A 108 -21.47 2.99 2.00
N ARG A 109 -22.60 2.43 1.55
CA ARG A 109 -23.00 2.51 0.14
C ARG A 109 -23.08 3.94 -0.40
N ASN A 110 -23.59 4.88 0.41
CA ASN A 110 -23.67 6.29 0.03
C ASN A 110 -22.28 6.91 -0.22
N THR A 111 -21.29 6.59 0.61
CA THR A 111 -19.91 7.04 0.43
C THR A 111 -19.32 6.44 -0.84
N LEU A 112 -19.48 5.12 -1.04
CA LEU A 112 -19.01 4.41 -2.23
C LEU A 112 -19.60 5.00 -3.52
N ASP A 113 -20.92 5.19 -3.57
CA ASP A 113 -21.60 5.75 -4.74
C ASP A 113 -21.09 7.18 -5.03
N THR A 114 -20.92 8.00 -3.98
CA THR A 114 -20.37 9.37 -4.12
C THR A 114 -18.96 9.35 -4.71
N LEU A 115 -18.08 8.47 -4.21
CA LEU A 115 -16.72 8.31 -4.74
C LEU A 115 -16.72 7.80 -6.18
N CYS A 116 -17.66 6.94 -6.56
CA CYS A 116 -17.77 6.45 -7.93
C CYS A 116 -18.27 7.54 -8.90
N THR A 117 -19.10 8.47 -8.44
CA THR A 117 -19.68 9.52 -9.31
C THR A 117 -18.66 10.53 -9.83
N VAL A 118 -17.53 10.70 -9.14
CA VAL A 118 -16.47 11.63 -9.55
C VAL A 118 -15.46 11.01 -10.52
N ILE A 119 -15.51 9.69 -10.73
CA ILE A 119 -14.57 8.98 -11.61
C ILE A 119 -15.01 9.16 -13.08
N PRO A 120 -14.09 9.48 -14.01
CA PRO A 120 -14.38 9.62 -15.44
C PRO A 120 -15.02 8.36 -16.03
N LEU A 121 -16.02 8.55 -16.91
CA LEU A 121 -16.70 7.44 -17.59
C LEU A 121 -15.73 6.58 -18.43
N ASP A 122 -14.66 7.18 -18.95
CA ASP A 122 -13.62 6.47 -19.71
C ASP A 122 -13.01 5.30 -18.93
N VAL A 123 -12.94 5.40 -17.60
CA VAL A 123 -12.47 4.33 -16.71
C VAL A 123 -13.44 3.16 -16.75
N THR A 124 -14.72 3.42 -16.51
CA THR A 124 -15.78 2.39 -16.49
C THR A 124 -16.00 1.77 -17.87
N ASP A 125 -15.95 2.56 -18.93
CA ASP A 125 -16.03 2.10 -20.32
C ASP A 125 -14.84 1.20 -20.64
N SER A 126 -13.62 1.60 -20.26
CA SER A 126 -12.42 0.78 -20.46
C SER A 126 -12.51 -0.55 -19.70
N LEU A 127 -12.93 -0.54 -18.43
CA LEU A 127 -13.13 -1.77 -17.66
C LEU A 127 -14.19 -2.70 -18.27
N THR A 128 -15.25 -2.14 -18.86
CA THR A 128 -16.29 -2.92 -19.56
C THR A 128 -15.78 -3.47 -20.89
N VAL A 129 -15.05 -2.66 -21.68
CA VAL A 129 -14.45 -3.06 -22.97
C VAL A 129 -13.43 -4.18 -22.80
N TYR A 130 -12.63 -4.13 -21.73
CA TYR A 130 -11.67 -5.18 -21.37
C TYR A 130 -12.35 -6.38 -20.69
N GLY A 131 -13.67 -6.31 -20.47
CA GLY A 131 -14.48 -7.38 -19.88
C GLY A 131 -14.06 -7.71 -18.45
N ILE A 132 -13.59 -6.70 -17.70
CA ILE A 132 -13.41 -6.77 -16.24
C ILE A 132 -14.77 -6.62 -15.56
N LEU A 133 -15.61 -5.71 -16.10
CA LEU A 133 -16.99 -5.51 -15.67
C LEU A 133 -17.97 -6.18 -16.65
N PRO A 134 -19.02 -6.86 -16.16
CA PRO A 134 -20.12 -7.34 -16.99
C PRO A 134 -20.96 -6.19 -17.58
N ALA A 135 -21.22 -5.16 -16.78
CA ALA A 135 -21.87 -3.92 -17.17
C ALA A 135 -21.28 -2.72 -16.41
N ALA A 136 -21.48 -1.51 -16.95
CA ALA A 136 -21.02 -0.28 -16.31
C ALA A 136 -21.63 -0.04 -14.92
N ASP A 137 -22.86 -0.54 -14.70
CA ASP A 137 -23.57 -0.44 -13.42
C ASP A 137 -22.92 -1.27 -12.30
N ASP A 138 -22.06 -2.25 -12.62
CA ASP A 138 -21.34 -3.09 -11.65
C ASP A 138 -20.06 -2.42 -11.10
N PHE A 139 -19.78 -1.19 -11.53
CA PHE A 139 -18.55 -0.49 -11.17
C PHE A 139 -18.39 -0.24 -9.65
N PRO A 140 -19.42 0.19 -8.90
CA PRO A 140 -19.31 0.35 -7.45
C PRO A 140 -19.00 -0.98 -6.74
N GLU A 141 -19.64 -2.08 -7.16
CA GLU A 141 -19.41 -3.42 -6.63
C GLU A 141 -17.98 -3.90 -6.88
N PHE A 142 -17.40 -3.53 -8.01
CA PHE A 142 -16.00 -3.80 -8.32
C PHE A 142 -15.03 -2.99 -7.46
N LEU A 143 -15.28 -1.70 -7.25
CA LEU A 143 -14.39 -0.84 -6.45
C LEU A 143 -14.55 -1.03 -4.95
N SER A 144 -15.69 -1.52 -4.46
CA SER A 144 -15.93 -1.73 -3.03
C SER A 144 -14.81 -2.50 -2.31
N PRO A 145 -14.36 -3.69 -2.76
CA PRO A 145 -13.24 -4.39 -2.13
C PRO A 145 -11.91 -3.63 -2.29
N VAL A 146 -11.68 -2.97 -3.44
CA VAL A 146 -10.45 -2.19 -3.70
C VAL A 146 -10.33 -1.04 -2.71
N PHE A 147 -11.40 -0.27 -2.50
CA PHE A 147 -11.40 0.81 -1.52
C PHE A 147 -11.27 0.31 -0.09
N THR A 148 -11.92 -0.80 0.25
CA THR A 148 -11.84 -1.39 1.59
C THR A 148 -10.40 -1.78 1.91
N GLU A 149 -9.72 -2.45 0.98
CA GLU A 149 -8.32 -2.84 1.13
C GLU A 149 -7.38 -1.62 1.17
N TYR A 150 -7.54 -0.68 0.24
CA TYR A 150 -6.75 0.55 0.19
C TYR A 150 -6.85 1.34 1.50
N ILE A 151 -8.08 1.63 1.96
CA ILE A 151 -8.31 2.41 3.18
C ILE A 151 -7.75 1.66 4.39
N THR A 152 -8.02 0.36 4.50
CA THR A 152 -7.47 -0.46 5.59
C THR A 152 -5.94 -0.40 5.61
N SER A 153 -5.30 -0.49 4.44
CA SER A 153 -3.85 -0.41 4.31
C SER A 153 -3.28 0.94 4.78
N VAL A 154 -3.81 2.06 4.27
CA VAL A 154 -3.25 3.40 4.59
C VAL A 154 -3.64 3.90 5.98
N THR A 155 -4.73 3.39 6.55
CA THR A 155 -5.19 3.73 7.91
C THR A 155 -4.80 2.72 8.97
N SER A 156 -4.07 1.66 8.61
CA SER A 156 -3.56 0.71 9.60
C SER A 156 -2.65 1.44 10.58
N GLY A 157 -2.91 1.24 11.87
CA GLY A 157 -2.03 1.74 12.92
C GLY A 157 -0.61 1.17 12.77
N PRO A 158 0.39 1.80 13.42
CA PRO A 158 1.74 1.25 13.44
C PRO A 158 1.68 -0.22 13.90
N PRO A 159 2.36 -1.14 13.19
CA PRO A 159 2.26 -2.56 13.45
C PRO A 159 2.62 -2.88 14.91
N ALA A 160 1.96 -3.89 15.48
CA ALA A 160 2.30 -4.39 16.80
C ALA A 160 3.80 -4.76 16.84
N TRP A 161 4.55 -4.06 17.69
CA TRP A 161 6.02 -4.03 17.73
C TRP A 161 6.70 -5.41 17.87
N SER A 162 6.00 -6.45 18.32
CA SER A 162 6.54 -7.82 18.39
C SER A 162 6.71 -8.45 17.01
N ASN A 163 5.98 -7.98 16.00
CA ASN A 163 5.96 -8.53 14.65
C ASN A 163 6.85 -7.76 13.67
N THR A 164 7.57 -6.74 14.13
CA THR A 164 8.41 -5.87 13.27
C THR A 164 9.87 -6.32 13.18
N ARG A 165 10.22 -7.49 13.72
CA ARG A 165 11.60 -7.99 13.70
C ARG A 165 12.05 -8.24 12.28
N THR A 166 13.09 -7.51 11.87
CA THR A 166 13.77 -7.68 10.59
C THR A 166 14.86 -8.75 10.67
N ASP A 167 15.23 -9.30 9.51
CA ASP A 167 16.34 -10.26 9.38
C ASP A 167 17.71 -9.57 9.34
N ALA A 168 17.75 -8.26 9.05
CA ALA A 168 18.97 -7.47 8.94
C ALA A 168 18.90 -6.18 9.75
N CYS A 169 20.07 -5.65 10.13
CA CYS A 169 20.16 -4.38 10.83
C CYS A 169 19.68 -3.23 9.94
N GLU A 170 18.71 -2.44 10.41
CA GLU A 170 18.08 -1.38 9.60
C GLU A 170 18.99 -0.17 9.27
N ILE A 171 20.19 -0.09 9.85
CA ILE A 171 21.19 0.96 9.52
C ILE A 171 22.32 0.43 8.64
N CYS A 172 22.84 -0.77 8.92
CA CYS A 172 24.05 -1.28 8.26
C CYS A 172 23.83 -2.54 7.43
N GLU A 173 22.59 -2.99 7.32
CA GLU A 173 22.10 -4.07 6.46
C GLU A 173 22.73 -5.45 6.71
N ARG A 174 23.50 -5.60 7.79
CA ARG A 174 24.07 -6.91 8.18
C ARG A 174 22.97 -7.82 8.69
N ASP A 175 22.81 -8.97 8.04
CA ASP A 175 21.86 -10.05 8.34
C ASP A 175 22.47 -11.19 9.17
N TRP A 176 23.80 -11.32 9.19
CA TRP A 176 24.50 -12.40 9.88
C TRP A 176 24.79 -12.14 11.37
N ILE A 177 24.20 -11.10 11.97
CA ILE A 177 24.51 -10.69 13.36
C ILE A 177 23.26 -10.53 14.22
N PRO A 178 23.37 -10.74 15.55
CA PRO A 178 22.26 -10.52 16.45
C PRO A 178 21.79 -9.06 16.45
N LEU A 179 20.49 -8.89 16.29
CA LEU A 179 19.80 -7.60 16.42
C LEU A 179 19.27 -7.41 17.83
N SER A 180 19.29 -6.16 18.25
CA SER A 180 18.74 -5.65 19.49
C SER A 180 17.65 -4.64 19.20
N TYR A 181 16.70 -4.58 20.12
CA TYR A 181 15.59 -3.67 20.08
C TYR A 181 16.00 -2.27 20.55
N HIS A 182 15.73 -1.24 19.75
CA HIS A 182 16.03 0.15 20.03
C HIS A 182 14.76 1.01 19.92
N HIS A 183 14.51 1.86 20.91
CA HIS A 183 13.43 2.84 20.84
C HIS A 183 13.88 4.08 20.08
N LEU A 184 13.21 4.38 18.96
CA LEU A 184 13.51 5.57 18.15
C LEU A 184 13.19 6.86 18.91
N ILE A 185 12.11 6.86 19.70
CA ILE A 185 11.84 7.89 20.71
C ILE A 185 12.19 7.31 22.08
N PRO A 186 13.30 7.73 22.73
CA PRO A 186 13.74 7.14 23.98
C PRO A 186 12.67 7.24 25.08
N ARG A 187 12.39 6.13 25.77
CA ARG A 187 11.35 6.06 26.82
C ARG A 187 11.48 7.15 27.89
N GLY A 188 12.72 7.49 28.25
CA GLY A 188 13.02 8.53 29.24
C GLY A 188 12.51 9.93 28.86
N VAL A 189 12.18 10.18 27.59
CA VAL A 189 11.67 11.48 27.13
C VAL A 189 10.20 11.44 26.68
N HIS A 190 9.50 10.31 26.79
CA HIS A 190 8.09 10.17 26.38
C HIS A 190 7.16 11.22 27.02
N ALA A 191 7.25 11.38 28.34
CA ALA A 191 6.43 12.39 29.04
C ALA A 191 6.72 13.83 28.55
N LYS A 192 7.96 14.11 28.15
CA LYS A 192 8.37 15.41 27.60
C LYS A 192 7.84 15.59 26.17
N VAL A 193 7.93 14.55 25.34
CA VAL A 193 7.41 14.53 23.95
C VAL A 193 5.94 14.88 23.93
N ILE A 194 5.12 14.22 24.76
CA ILE A 194 3.67 14.50 24.86
C ILE A 194 3.41 15.90 25.40
N LYS A 195 4.07 16.30 26.51
CA LYS A 195 3.91 17.63 27.09
C LYS A 195 4.26 18.77 26.12
N LYS A 196 5.21 18.51 25.20
CA LYS A 196 5.67 19.49 24.21
C LYS A 196 4.95 19.37 22.86
N GLY A 197 4.09 18.36 22.67
CA GLY A 197 3.42 18.10 21.40
C GLY A 197 4.40 17.83 20.26
N TRP A 198 5.52 17.14 20.54
CA TRP A 198 6.49 16.82 19.48
C TRP A 198 6.01 15.68 18.59
N HIS A 199 5.37 14.66 19.18
CA HIS A 199 4.82 13.50 18.48
C HIS A 199 3.54 13.04 19.15
N ASP A 200 2.73 12.34 18.36
CA ASP A 200 1.54 11.67 18.86
C ASP A 200 1.88 10.46 19.73
N GLU A 201 0.94 10.06 20.60
CA GLU A 201 1.14 8.97 21.55
C GLU A 201 1.44 7.63 20.88
N TRP A 202 0.83 7.36 19.73
CA TRP A 202 1.04 6.14 18.96
C TRP A 202 2.45 6.00 18.39
N MET A 203 3.20 7.10 18.26
CA MET A 203 4.59 7.08 17.77
C MET A 203 5.61 6.78 18.87
N LEU A 204 5.27 6.91 20.15
CA LEU A 204 6.22 6.78 21.26
C LEU A 204 6.89 5.40 21.32
N ASN A 205 6.20 4.38 20.82
CA ASN A 205 6.69 3.00 20.83
C ASN A 205 7.29 2.57 19.49
N SER A 206 7.56 3.50 18.57
CA SER A 206 8.31 3.23 17.34
C SER A 206 9.72 2.75 17.67
N VAL A 207 10.15 1.71 16.97
CA VAL A 207 11.35 0.94 17.27
C VAL A 207 12.16 0.62 16.03
N ALA A 208 13.44 0.32 16.24
CA ALA A 208 14.33 -0.20 15.23
C ALA A 208 15.08 -1.45 15.73
N TRP A 209 15.35 -2.37 14.82
CA TRP A 209 16.15 -3.58 14.98
C TRP A 209 17.58 -3.32 14.53
N LEU A 210 18.41 -3.02 15.52
CA LEU A 210 19.78 -2.58 15.30
C LEU A 210 20.75 -3.61 15.87
N CYS A 211 21.81 -3.89 15.12
CA CYS A 211 22.94 -4.60 15.69
C CYS A 211 23.58 -3.78 16.82
N ARG A 212 24.30 -4.45 17.72
CA ARG A 212 24.93 -3.81 18.88
C ARG A 212 25.79 -2.58 18.52
N ALA A 213 26.52 -2.64 17.40
CA ALA A 213 27.38 -1.55 16.95
C ALA A 213 26.57 -0.30 16.54
N CYS A 214 25.52 -0.48 15.73
CA CYS A 214 24.64 0.62 15.32
C CYS A 214 23.81 1.16 16.49
N HIS A 215 23.30 0.29 17.36
CA HIS A 215 22.59 0.72 18.57
C HIS A 215 23.50 1.62 19.43
N SER A 216 24.75 1.22 19.67
CA SER A 216 25.71 2.01 20.42
C SER A 216 26.11 3.30 19.70
N PHE A 217 26.03 3.35 18.37
CA PHE A 217 26.29 4.54 17.58
C PHE A 217 25.15 5.55 17.69
N VAL A 218 23.89 5.11 17.57
CA VAL A 218 22.71 6.00 17.67
C VAL A 218 22.67 6.72 19.03
N HIS A 219 22.98 6.03 20.13
CA HIS A 219 23.06 6.68 21.45
C HIS A 219 24.26 7.63 21.64
N ARG A 220 25.23 7.63 20.71
CA ARG A 220 26.39 8.55 20.74
C ARG A 220 26.25 9.71 19.78
N MET A 221 25.50 9.55 18.68
CA MET A 221 25.41 10.58 17.63
C MET A 221 24.52 11.76 18.03
N ALA A 222 23.60 11.56 18.97
CA ALA A 222 22.62 12.55 19.41
C ALA A 222 22.18 12.29 20.85
N SER A 223 21.79 13.35 21.55
CA SER A 223 21.13 13.24 22.86
C SER A 223 19.74 12.62 22.75
N ASN A 224 19.18 12.11 23.86
CA ASN A 224 17.83 11.53 23.84
C ASN A 224 16.76 12.53 23.36
N GLU A 225 16.96 13.82 23.61
CA GLU A 225 16.05 14.87 23.18
C GLU A 225 16.18 15.16 21.69
N GLU A 226 17.42 15.23 21.16
CA GLU A 226 17.66 15.36 19.71
C GLU A 226 17.15 14.14 18.94
N LEU A 227 17.36 12.92 19.47
CA LEU A 227 16.79 11.70 18.91
C LEU A 227 15.27 11.82 18.80
N ALA A 228 14.61 12.20 19.89
CA ALA A 228 13.16 12.35 19.89
C ALA A 228 12.66 13.49 18.99
N ARG A 229 13.41 14.58 18.79
CA ARG A 229 12.93 15.73 18.00
C ARG A 229 13.23 15.62 16.52
N GLU A 230 14.43 15.16 16.17
CA GLU A 230 14.98 15.30 14.84
C GLU A 230 15.22 13.94 14.16
N TRP A 231 15.46 12.89 14.95
CA TRP A 231 15.93 11.57 14.47
C TRP A 231 15.05 10.41 14.96
N PHE A 232 13.73 10.62 14.96
CA PHE A 232 12.73 9.71 15.55
C PHE A 232 12.23 8.62 14.59
N THR A 233 12.84 8.48 13.41
CA THR A 233 12.61 7.38 12.47
C THR A 233 13.94 6.86 11.92
N VAL A 234 13.97 5.62 11.40
CA VAL A 234 15.17 5.04 10.79
C VAL A 234 15.61 5.87 9.59
N GLU A 235 14.66 6.30 8.76
CA GLU A 235 14.90 7.11 7.55
C GLU A 235 15.62 8.40 7.92
N ARG A 236 15.10 9.13 8.91
CA ARG A 236 15.74 10.35 9.42
C ARG A 236 17.14 10.06 9.94
N ILE A 237 17.33 9.01 10.73
CA ILE A 237 18.67 8.62 11.20
C ILE A 237 19.62 8.41 10.00
N CYS A 238 19.18 7.69 8.96
CA CYS A 238 19.96 7.41 7.76
C CYS A 238 20.18 8.62 6.83
N GLU A 239 19.45 9.72 6.99
CA GLU A 239 19.71 10.99 6.28
C GLU A 239 20.98 11.70 6.78
N ARG A 240 21.48 11.37 7.99
CA ARG A 240 22.70 12.00 8.51
C ARG A 240 23.96 11.47 7.81
N GLU A 241 24.84 12.38 7.43
CA GLU A 241 26.12 12.05 6.79
C GLU A 241 27.00 11.12 7.66
N ASP A 242 27.09 11.39 8.97
CA ASP A 242 27.88 10.57 9.89
C ASP A 242 27.32 9.14 10.04
N VAL A 243 26.00 8.98 9.99
CA VAL A 243 25.33 7.68 9.98
C VAL A 243 25.61 6.94 8.67
N GLN A 244 25.54 7.62 7.52
CA GLN A 244 25.79 7.01 6.22
C GLN A 244 27.22 6.47 6.11
N ASP A 245 28.21 7.25 6.55
CA ASP A 245 29.60 6.81 6.56
C ASP A 245 29.83 5.67 7.55
N TRP A 246 29.22 5.76 8.73
CA TRP A 246 29.23 4.68 9.72
C TRP A 246 28.64 3.39 9.15
N ALA A 247 27.47 3.46 8.52
CA ALA A 247 26.77 2.33 7.91
C ALA A 247 27.63 1.63 6.85
N LYS A 248 28.16 2.39 5.89
CA LYS A 248 29.05 1.89 4.82
C LYS A 248 30.30 1.23 5.36
N TRP A 249 30.87 1.75 6.44
CA TRP A 249 32.04 1.16 7.08
C TRP A 249 31.67 -0.08 7.87
N VAL A 250 30.75 0.02 8.83
CA VAL A 250 30.40 -1.04 9.79
C VAL A 250 29.76 -2.25 9.10
N GLY A 251 29.02 -2.04 8.00
CA GLY A 251 28.42 -3.09 7.19
C GLY A 251 29.45 -4.07 6.63
N ARG A 252 30.68 -3.61 6.37
CA ARG A 252 31.79 -4.45 5.86
C ARG A 252 32.61 -5.10 6.97
N VAL A 253 32.41 -4.71 8.24
CA VAL A 253 33.23 -5.21 9.34
C VAL A 253 32.75 -6.57 9.82
N ARG A 254 33.67 -7.54 9.80
CA ARG A 254 33.53 -8.87 10.43
C ARG A 254 34.37 -8.93 11.70
N TRP A 255 33.75 -8.67 12.84
CA TRP A 255 34.41 -8.85 14.13
C TRP A 255 34.59 -10.34 14.39
N LYS A 256 35.81 -10.78 14.68
CA LYS A 256 36.01 -12.13 15.25
C LYS A 256 35.41 -12.14 16.65
N ALA A 257 34.54 -13.11 16.93
CA ALA A 257 34.09 -13.36 18.29
C ALA A 257 35.33 -13.61 19.18
N LYS A 258 35.41 -12.91 20.31
CA LYS A 258 36.35 -13.23 21.40
C LYS A 258 35.68 -14.20 22.35
#